data_AF-A0A1Q5ZXY1-F1
#
_entry.id   AF-A0A1Q5ZXY1-F1
#
_cell.length_a   1.000
_cell.length_b   1.000
_cell.length_c   1.000
_cell.angle_alpha   90.00
_cell.angle_beta   90.00
_cell.angle_gamma   90.00
#
_symmetry.space_group_name_H-M   'P 1'
#
loop_
_entity.id
_entity.type
_entity.pdbx_description
1 polymer ?
#
loop_
_entity_poly.entity_id
_entity_poly.type
_entity_poly.pdbx_seq_one_letter_code
_entity_poly.pdbx_strand_id
1 'polypeptide(L)'
;MKRGLKGLSRILTYTILLFAVTNSFAQTVSITNVDPGPYGPGSSIAVKIATPYGANCLKKTNIFNLFLSDASGDFTNETPIGIFNGYGSTNGGLYATFVNGTIPTSAQIIQGVAYRVRVKTTAPAYVSAPSAAFSIGASPGVQASITSTTTMSGYPEVFGKCIVSANLKDNYTFLNNSTAGTVVTANFYDEQSLKDKGTIPFTGTNINFTADTSNKDAGEKFRFGISHDAQTSRLNYTNTSGTTEGSLDYETTLPSHTDPYRKFQDARRCYDFY
;
A
#
# COMPACT_ATOMS: atom_id res chain seq x y z
N MET A 1 -24.33 60.60 15.80
CA MET A 1 -23.57 59.76 14.85
C MET A 1 -22.67 58.67 15.48
N LYS A 2 -22.26 58.75 16.76
CA LYS A 2 -21.35 57.76 17.40
C LYS A 2 -21.96 56.41 17.84
N ARG A 3 -23.29 56.26 17.85
CA ARG A 3 -23.96 55.00 18.26
C ARG A 3 -24.07 53.94 17.14
N GLY A 4 -24.01 54.33 15.87
CA GLY A 4 -24.12 53.39 14.73
C GLY A 4 -22.85 52.58 14.44
N LEU A 5 -21.68 53.12 14.75
CA LEU A 5 -20.39 52.51 14.38
C LEU A 5 -20.05 51.26 15.22
N LYS A 6 -20.55 51.17 16.46
CA LYS A 6 -20.32 50.02 17.36
C LYS A 6 -21.13 48.77 16.96
N GLY A 7 -22.31 48.96 16.37
CA GLY A 7 -23.15 47.86 15.89
C GLY A 7 -22.58 47.20 14.63
N LEU A 8 -22.10 48.02 13.70
CA LEU A 8 -21.52 47.57 12.44
C LEU A 8 -20.23 46.75 12.66
N SER A 9 -19.37 47.18 13.59
CA SER A 9 -18.13 46.46 13.94
C SER A 9 -18.43 45.07 14.53
N ARG A 10 -19.44 44.94 15.40
CA ARG A 10 -19.81 43.63 15.97
C ARG A 10 -20.36 42.68 14.91
N ILE A 11 -21.22 43.17 14.03
CA ILE A 11 -21.78 42.37 12.93
C ILE A 11 -20.65 41.89 12.01
N LEU A 12 -19.74 42.78 11.61
CA LEU A 12 -18.60 42.44 10.76
C LEU A 12 -17.69 41.38 11.41
N THR A 13 -17.43 41.47 12.72
CA THR A 13 -16.64 40.46 13.45
C THR A 13 -17.33 39.10 13.47
N TYR A 14 -18.66 39.04 13.70
CA TYR A 14 -19.40 37.78 13.65
C TYR A 14 -19.43 37.19 12.24
N THR A 15 -19.59 38.01 11.19
CA THR A 15 -19.56 37.53 9.81
C THR A 15 -18.19 36.99 9.42
N ILE A 16 -17.09 37.65 9.78
CA ILE A 16 -15.72 37.14 9.56
C ILE A 16 -15.47 35.83 10.32
N LEU A 17 -15.99 35.71 11.55
CA LEU A 17 -15.87 34.47 12.34
C LEU A 17 -16.66 33.30 11.72
N LEU A 18 -17.83 33.56 11.15
CA LEU A 18 -18.68 32.56 10.46
C LEU A 18 -18.11 32.12 9.10
N PHE A 19 -17.35 32.97 8.41
CA PHE A 19 -16.62 32.59 7.18
C PHE A 19 -15.25 31.92 7.46
N ALA A 20 -14.74 31.99 8.69
CA ALA A 20 -13.47 31.37 9.08
C ALA A 20 -13.59 29.90 9.54
N VAL A 21 -14.81 29.38 9.70
CA VAL A 21 -15.05 27.95 10.03
C VAL A 21 -15.19 27.12 8.76
N THR A 22 -14.10 27.01 8.00
CA THR A 22 -13.98 25.93 7.03
C THR A 22 -13.70 24.64 7.80
N ASN A 23 -14.63 23.68 7.76
CA ASN A 23 -14.38 22.33 8.27
C ASN A 23 -13.17 21.74 7.52
N SER A 24 -12.00 21.64 8.16
CA SER A 24 -10.91 20.84 7.62
C SER A 24 -11.21 19.38 7.94
N PHE A 25 -11.64 18.61 6.95
CA PHE A 25 -11.59 17.15 7.07
C PHE A 25 -10.11 16.76 7.08
N ALA A 26 -9.59 16.39 8.25
CA ALA A 26 -8.25 15.84 8.36
C ALA A 26 -8.22 14.51 7.58
N GLN A 27 -7.52 14.50 6.45
CA GLN A 27 -7.30 13.30 5.65
C GLN A 27 -6.20 12.51 6.31
N THR A 28 -6.56 11.44 7.00
CA THR A 28 -5.58 10.61 7.70
C THR A 28 -5.22 9.41 6.85
N VAL A 29 -3.95 9.33 6.45
CA VAL A 29 -3.35 8.07 5.97
C VAL A 29 -2.89 7.31 7.21
N SER A 30 -3.44 6.12 7.43
CA SER A 30 -2.92 5.21 8.44
C SER A 30 -2.13 4.09 7.78
N ILE A 31 -1.12 3.62 8.49
CA ILE A 31 -0.38 2.43 8.14
C ILE A 31 -0.77 1.32 9.11
N THR A 32 -0.97 0.09 8.61
CA THR A 32 -1.28 -1.05 9.49
C THR A 32 0.00 -1.63 10.09
N ASN A 33 -0.16 -2.67 10.91
CA ASN A 33 0.98 -3.37 11.51
C ASN A 33 1.98 -3.84 10.46
N VAL A 34 3.23 -3.51 10.71
CA VAL A 34 4.41 -4.07 10.07
C VAL A 34 4.77 -5.34 10.81
N ASP A 35 5.27 -6.35 10.10
CA ASP A 35 5.82 -7.54 10.74
C ASP A 35 6.93 -7.12 11.72
N PRO A 36 6.94 -7.57 12.98
CA PRO A 36 7.95 -7.16 13.96
C PRO A 36 9.38 -7.63 13.63
N GLY A 37 9.56 -8.49 12.64
CA GLY A 37 10.85 -9.04 12.24
C GLY A 37 11.27 -10.23 13.10
N PRO A 38 12.58 -10.48 13.29
CA PRO A 38 13.71 -9.57 13.03
C PRO A 38 14.06 -9.41 11.54
N TYR A 39 14.35 -8.18 11.09
CA TYR A 39 14.84 -7.90 9.74
C TYR A 39 16.37 -7.90 9.68
N GLY A 40 16.93 -7.99 8.48
CA GLY A 40 18.36 -7.77 8.22
C GLY A 40 18.59 -6.58 7.27
N PRO A 41 19.83 -6.06 7.16
CA PRO A 41 20.17 -5.04 6.18
C PRO A 41 19.95 -5.58 4.76
N GLY A 42 19.21 -4.86 3.93
CA GLY A 42 18.79 -5.32 2.59
C GLY A 42 17.47 -6.10 2.56
N SER A 43 16.81 -6.32 3.71
CA SER A 43 15.50 -7.00 3.73
C SER A 43 14.44 -6.17 3.00
N SER A 44 13.51 -6.84 2.34
CA SER A 44 12.28 -6.19 1.87
C SER A 44 11.33 -5.96 3.05
N ILE A 45 10.63 -4.84 3.03
CA ILE A 45 9.63 -4.49 4.04
C ILE A 45 8.44 -3.86 3.32
N ALA A 46 7.24 -4.33 3.66
CA ALA A 46 5.99 -3.80 3.13
C ALA A 46 5.17 -3.14 4.21
N VAL A 47 4.54 -2.03 3.85
CA VAL A 47 3.57 -1.35 4.71
C VAL A 47 2.26 -1.23 3.97
N LYS A 48 1.19 -1.72 4.60
CA LYS A 48 -0.17 -1.56 4.11
C LYS A 48 -0.66 -0.15 4.42
N ILE A 49 -1.20 0.51 3.40
CA ILE A 49 -1.88 1.78 3.53
C ILE A 49 -3.38 1.51 3.76
N ALA A 50 -3.92 2.16 4.77
CA ALA A 50 -5.35 2.27 4.99
C ALA A 50 -5.78 3.73 4.81
N THR A 51 -6.75 3.94 3.94
CA THR A 51 -7.41 5.22 3.74
C THR A 51 -8.86 5.06 4.18
N PRO A 52 -9.40 5.92 5.05
CA PRO A 52 -10.80 5.82 5.47
C PRO A 52 -11.71 5.91 4.25
N TYR A 53 -12.40 4.80 3.95
CA TYR A 53 -13.33 4.68 2.83
C TYR A 53 -14.44 5.73 3.00
N GLY A 54 -14.59 6.63 2.02
CA GLY A 54 -15.56 7.73 2.05
C GLY A 54 -14.97 9.14 2.18
N ALA A 55 -13.69 9.27 2.53
CA ALA A 55 -12.97 10.54 2.46
C ALA A 55 -12.34 10.70 1.06
N ASN A 56 -13.15 11.06 0.05
CA ASN A 56 -12.80 11.21 -1.37
C ASN A 56 -11.77 12.34 -1.68
N CYS A 57 -10.69 12.44 -0.91
CA CYS A 57 -9.85 13.64 -0.88
C CYS A 57 -8.37 13.39 -1.18
N LEU A 58 -7.90 12.14 -1.16
CA LEU A 58 -6.56 11.80 -1.68
C LEU A 58 -6.58 11.94 -3.19
N LYS A 59 -5.71 12.79 -3.73
CA LYS A 59 -5.61 12.96 -5.18
C LYS A 59 -5.07 11.66 -5.78
N LYS A 60 -5.54 11.31 -6.97
CA LYS A 60 -5.04 10.14 -7.71
C LYS A 60 -3.52 10.24 -7.93
N THR A 61 -3.03 11.44 -8.22
CA THR A 61 -1.60 11.73 -8.49
C THR A 61 -0.73 11.75 -7.23
N ASN A 62 -1.23 11.25 -6.11
CA ASN A 62 -0.50 11.26 -4.84
C ASN A 62 0.67 10.26 -4.89
N ILE A 63 1.77 10.61 -4.26
CA ILE A 63 2.97 9.78 -4.16
C ILE A 63 3.13 9.39 -2.70
N PHE A 64 3.22 8.09 -2.44
CA PHE A 64 3.40 7.53 -1.10
C PHE A 64 4.87 7.15 -0.93
N ASN A 65 5.57 7.89 -0.07
CA ASN A 65 6.97 7.66 0.22
C ASN A 65 7.09 6.96 1.56
N LEU A 66 7.76 5.81 1.58
CA LEU A 66 8.04 5.05 2.79
C LEU A 66 9.39 5.46 3.36
N PHE A 67 9.39 5.82 4.64
CA PHE A 67 10.57 6.27 5.37
C PHE A 67 10.85 5.35 6.55
N LEU A 68 12.14 5.11 6.78
CA LEU A 68 12.70 4.40 7.92
C LEU A 68 13.26 5.40 8.94
N SER A 69 12.98 5.20 10.21
CA SER A 69 13.60 5.95 11.31
C SER A 69 15.07 5.54 11.50
N ASP A 70 15.78 6.21 12.39
CA ASP A 70 17.02 5.68 12.93
C ASP A 70 16.79 4.52 13.94
N ALA A 71 17.89 3.97 14.46
CA ALA A 71 17.89 2.86 15.41
C ALA A 71 17.22 3.16 16.75
N SER A 72 16.99 4.44 17.08
CA SER A 72 16.28 4.90 18.28
C SER A 72 14.77 5.10 18.04
N GLY A 73 14.33 4.99 16.79
CA GLY A 73 12.94 5.23 16.39
C GLY A 73 12.66 6.69 16.04
N ASP A 74 13.69 7.53 15.91
CA ASP A 74 13.55 8.95 15.57
C ASP A 74 13.58 9.16 14.05
N PHE A 75 12.72 10.05 13.57
CA PHE A 75 12.61 10.43 12.16
C PHE A 75 13.21 11.80 11.84
N THR A 76 14.02 12.37 12.74
CA THR A 76 14.78 13.60 12.48
C THR A 76 15.72 13.43 11.29
N ASN A 77 16.35 12.25 11.16
CA ASN A 77 17.20 11.85 10.03
C ASN A 77 16.63 10.61 9.33
N GLU A 78 15.37 10.66 8.94
CA GLU A 78 14.72 9.53 8.27
C GLU A 78 15.36 9.18 6.92
N THR A 79 15.32 7.90 6.57
CA THR A 79 15.85 7.39 5.30
C THR A 79 14.71 6.95 4.39
N PRO A 80 14.62 7.44 3.13
CA PRO A 80 13.64 6.93 2.18
C PRO A 80 14.01 5.50 1.78
N ILE A 81 13.04 4.59 1.89
CA ILE A 81 13.25 3.15 1.60
C ILE A 81 12.30 2.60 0.55
N GLY A 82 11.25 3.34 0.17
CA GLY A 82 10.26 2.89 -0.79
C GLY A 82 9.41 4.03 -1.34
N ILE A 83 8.85 3.82 -2.53
CA ILE A 83 7.96 4.77 -3.20
C ILE A 83 6.85 4.02 -3.94
N PHE A 84 5.62 4.48 -3.79
CA PHE A 84 4.50 4.08 -4.63
C PHE A 84 3.91 5.32 -5.31
N ASN A 85 3.94 5.33 -6.64
CA ASN A 85 3.37 6.40 -7.44
C ASN A 85 1.87 6.14 -7.63
N GLY A 86 1.03 7.13 -7.33
CA GLY A 86 -0.40 7.08 -7.59
C GLY A 86 -0.77 7.37 -9.04
N TYR A 87 -2.00 7.02 -9.40
CA TYR A 87 -2.58 7.22 -10.74
C TYR A 87 -2.48 8.64 -11.28
N GLY A 88 -1.92 8.79 -12.47
CA GLY A 88 -1.72 10.09 -13.13
C GLY A 88 -0.59 10.95 -12.54
N SER A 89 0.23 10.42 -11.63
CA SER A 89 1.58 10.97 -11.39
C SER A 89 2.38 10.97 -12.70
N THR A 90 3.51 11.68 -12.80
CA THR A 90 4.36 11.72 -14.01
C THR A 90 4.77 10.33 -14.52
N ASN A 91 4.64 9.30 -13.67
CA ASN A 91 4.90 7.88 -13.96
C ASN A 91 3.63 7.00 -13.98
N GLY A 92 2.43 7.60 -14.00
CA GLY A 92 1.11 6.96 -14.18
C GLY A 92 0.81 5.76 -13.29
N GLY A 93 0.34 5.95 -12.05
CA GLY A 93 0.13 4.84 -11.09
C GLY A 93 -1.26 4.28 -10.90
N LEU A 94 -1.51 3.65 -9.75
CA LEU A 94 -2.82 3.11 -9.35
C LEU A 94 -3.23 3.64 -7.97
N TYR A 95 -4.39 3.20 -7.48
CA TYR A 95 -4.76 3.42 -6.08
C TYR A 95 -3.78 2.66 -5.17
N ALA A 96 -3.02 3.39 -4.35
CA ALA A 96 -2.03 2.79 -3.46
C ALA A 96 -2.70 2.13 -2.25
N THR A 97 -2.48 0.83 -2.12
CA THR A 97 -2.96 0.01 -1.01
C THR A 97 -1.81 -0.46 -0.12
N PHE A 98 -0.59 -0.32 -0.60
CA PHE A 98 0.65 -0.64 0.09
C PHE A 98 1.81 0.23 -0.43
N VAL A 99 2.94 0.20 0.28
CA VAL A 99 4.24 0.64 -0.21
C VAL A 99 5.27 -0.41 0.18
N ASN A 100 5.97 -0.95 -0.80
CA ASN A 100 7.13 -1.78 -0.57
C ASN A 100 8.39 -0.91 -0.46
N GLY A 101 9.31 -1.37 0.37
CA GLY A 101 10.61 -0.77 0.52
C GLY A 101 11.72 -1.79 0.76
N THR A 102 12.95 -1.31 0.68
CA THR A 102 14.15 -2.09 0.96
C THR A 102 14.94 -1.42 2.07
N ILE A 103 15.18 -2.15 3.14
CA ILE A 103 16.02 -1.68 4.24
C ILE A 103 17.45 -1.46 3.70
N PRO A 104 18.12 -0.34 4.01
CA PRO A 104 19.47 -0.08 3.54
C PRO A 104 20.44 -1.20 3.89
N THR A 105 21.50 -1.33 3.08
CA THR A 105 22.53 -2.37 3.29
C THR A 105 23.37 -2.08 4.54
N SER A 106 24.16 -3.06 4.99
CA SER A 106 25.00 -2.94 6.18
C SER A 106 26.05 -1.82 6.11
N ALA A 107 26.34 -1.29 4.91
CA ALA A 107 27.19 -0.11 4.73
C ALA A 107 26.51 1.20 5.18
N GLN A 108 25.18 1.20 5.33
CA GLN A 108 24.36 2.41 5.51
C GLN A 108 23.50 2.38 6.77
N ILE A 109 23.35 1.20 7.40
CA ILE A 109 22.50 1.03 8.58
C ILE A 109 23.24 0.29 9.69
N ILE A 110 22.94 0.67 10.92
CA ILE A 110 23.43 0.01 12.13
C ILE A 110 22.35 -0.89 12.72
N GLN A 111 22.74 -1.83 13.56
CA GLN A 111 21.79 -2.73 14.23
C GLN A 111 20.98 -1.97 15.28
N GLY A 112 19.72 -2.38 15.49
CA GLY A 112 18.82 -1.70 16.44
C GLY A 112 17.48 -2.41 16.59
N VAL A 113 16.75 -2.07 17.66
CA VAL A 113 15.47 -2.71 18.03
C VAL A 113 14.28 -1.74 18.07
N ALA A 114 14.54 -0.45 17.85
CA ALA A 114 13.51 0.59 17.92
C ALA A 114 13.18 1.21 16.56
N TYR A 115 13.62 0.57 15.46
CA TYR A 115 13.31 1.04 14.11
C TYR A 115 11.80 1.09 13.90
N ARG A 116 11.36 2.11 13.17
CA ARG A 116 9.97 2.35 12.81
C ARG A 116 9.92 2.81 11.36
N VAL A 117 8.75 2.65 10.75
CA VAL A 117 8.48 3.21 9.43
C VAL A 117 7.28 4.14 9.49
N ARG A 118 7.23 5.08 8.54
CA ARG A 118 6.07 5.95 8.31
C ARG A 118 5.92 6.24 6.82
N VAL A 119 4.72 6.60 6.42
CA VAL A 119 4.41 6.99 5.04
C VAL A 119 4.17 8.49 4.98
N LYS A 120 4.74 9.14 3.96
CA LYS A 120 4.45 10.53 3.62
C LYS A 120 3.79 10.62 2.26
N THR A 121 2.72 11.41 2.18
CA THR A 121 2.02 11.69 0.93
C THR A 121 2.35 13.08 0.39
N THR A 122 2.12 13.30 -0.90
CA THR A 122 2.32 14.61 -1.56
C THR A 122 1.01 15.36 -1.81
N ALA A 123 -0.12 14.66 -1.93
CA ALA A 123 -1.38 15.27 -2.34
C ALA A 123 -2.65 14.67 -1.65
N PRO A 124 -3.09 15.23 -0.52
CA PRO A 124 -2.41 16.29 0.25
C PRO A 124 -1.10 15.82 0.88
N ALA A 125 -0.24 16.78 1.21
CA ALA A 125 0.93 16.54 2.02
C ALA A 125 0.49 16.09 3.42
N TYR A 126 0.85 14.87 3.80
CA TYR A 126 0.51 14.31 5.10
C TYR A 126 1.61 13.34 5.55
N VAL A 127 1.79 13.21 6.86
CA VAL A 127 2.75 12.28 7.48
C VAL A 127 1.94 11.34 8.37
N SER A 128 2.02 10.03 8.11
CA SER A 128 1.33 9.04 8.94
C SER A 128 1.90 8.99 10.35
N ALA A 129 1.12 8.44 11.28
CA ALA A 129 1.68 7.96 12.53
C ALA A 129 2.78 6.89 12.24
N PRO A 130 3.85 6.82 13.06
CA PRO A 130 4.83 5.76 12.95
C PRO A 130 4.24 4.37 13.22
N SER A 131 4.86 3.34 12.65
CA SER A 131 4.58 1.94 12.96
C SER A 131 4.94 1.60 14.41
N ALA A 132 4.55 0.39 14.83
CA ALA A 132 5.20 -0.28 15.94
C ALA A 132 6.71 -0.43 15.68
N ALA A 133 7.49 -0.51 16.75
CA ALA A 133 8.92 -0.72 16.65
C ALA A 133 9.23 -2.15 16.17
N PHE A 134 10.28 -2.30 15.39
CA PHE A 134 10.82 -3.57 14.93
C PHE A 134 12.34 -3.57 14.99
N SER A 135 12.94 -4.75 14.83
CA SER A 135 14.39 -4.94 14.92
C SER A 135 15.07 -5.16 13.57
N ILE A 136 16.28 -4.64 13.44
CA ILE A 136 17.21 -4.87 12.33
C ILE A 136 18.50 -5.43 12.93
N GLY A 137 18.78 -6.70 12.63
CA GLY A 137 19.96 -7.44 13.09
C GLY A 137 21.19 -7.26 12.20
N ALA A 138 22.26 -7.99 12.52
CA ALA A 138 23.52 -7.96 11.76
C ALA A 138 23.47 -8.71 10.44
N SER A 139 22.60 -9.73 10.37
CA SER A 139 22.61 -10.71 9.29
C SER A 139 22.01 -10.16 8.02
N PRO A 140 22.48 -10.58 6.83
CA PRO A 140 21.90 -10.15 5.57
C PRO A 140 20.38 -10.31 5.57
N GLY A 141 19.70 -9.26 5.11
CA GLY A 141 18.27 -9.27 4.98
C GLY A 141 17.80 -10.14 3.83
N VAL A 142 16.52 -10.49 3.88
CA VAL A 142 15.88 -11.36 2.89
C VAL A 142 14.91 -10.55 2.05
N GLN A 143 14.90 -10.81 0.75
CA GLN A 143 13.98 -10.17 -0.18
C GLN A 143 12.81 -11.10 -0.43
N ALA A 144 11.62 -10.66 -0.05
CA ALA A 144 10.37 -11.26 -0.49
C ALA A 144 10.00 -10.63 -1.84
N SER A 145 9.77 -11.46 -2.86
CA SER A 145 9.41 -11.00 -4.20
C SER A 145 8.58 -12.04 -4.93
N ILE A 146 7.68 -11.55 -5.79
CA ILE A 146 6.84 -12.38 -6.64
C ILE A 146 6.78 -11.79 -8.03
N THR A 147 6.43 -12.62 -8.99
CA THR A 147 6.02 -12.18 -10.31
C THR A 147 4.79 -12.97 -10.77
N SER A 148 4.07 -12.42 -11.73
CA SER A 148 3.01 -13.14 -12.45
C SER A 148 3.11 -12.82 -13.93
N THR A 149 2.50 -13.66 -14.76
CA THR A 149 2.40 -13.46 -16.22
C THR A 149 1.51 -12.28 -16.60
N THR A 150 0.75 -11.74 -15.66
CA THR A 150 -0.23 -10.65 -15.85
C THR A 150 0.17 -9.39 -15.09
N THR A 151 1.45 -9.01 -15.18
CA THR A 151 1.95 -7.75 -14.59
C THR A 151 1.43 -6.54 -15.35
N MET A 152 1.16 -5.46 -14.61
CA MET A 152 0.82 -4.18 -15.20
C MET A 152 2.08 -3.43 -15.62
N SER A 153 2.04 -2.83 -16.82
CA SER A 153 3.11 -1.99 -17.34
C SER A 153 3.44 -0.86 -16.35
N GLY A 154 4.71 -0.74 -15.96
CA GLY A 154 5.17 0.25 -14.96
C GLY A 154 4.95 -0.12 -13.49
N TYR A 155 4.21 -1.19 -13.18
CA TYR A 155 3.89 -1.63 -11.82
C TYR A 155 4.12 -3.14 -11.66
N PRO A 156 5.38 -3.58 -11.43
CA PRO A 156 5.72 -5.01 -11.36
C PRO A 156 5.04 -5.73 -10.18
N GLU A 157 4.51 -4.98 -9.22
CA GLU A 157 3.85 -5.47 -8.00
C GLU A 157 2.31 -5.43 -8.11
N VAL A 158 1.79 -4.96 -9.25
CA VAL A 158 0.36 -4.99 -9.55
C VAL A 158 0.08 -5.92 -10.71
N PHE A 159 -0.88 -6.80 -10.49
CA PHE A 159 -1.27 -7.86 -11.38
C PHE A 159 -2.74 -7.68 -11.76
N GLY A 160 -3.17 -8.22 -12.90
CA GLY A 160 -4.56 -8.04 -13.28
C GLY A 160 -4.92 -8.45 -14.68
N LYS A 161 -6.23 -8.48 -14.93
CA LYS A 161 -6.79 -8.68 -16.27
C LYS A 161 -7.88 -7.65 -16.53
N CYS A 162 -7.85 -7.10 -17.74
CA CYS A 162 -8.89 -6.21 -18.24
C CYS A 162 -10.19 -6.92 -18.58
N ILE A 163 -10.11 -8.18 -19.00
CA ILE A 163 -11.26 -8.99 -19.40
C ILE A 163 -11.22 -10.26 -18.55
N VAL A 164 -12.19 -10.37 -17.65
CA VAL A 164 -12.37 -11.54 -16.82
C VAL A 164 -12.94 -12.70 -17.62
N SER A 165 -12.69 -13.91 -17.15
CA SER A 165 -13.22 -15.13 -17.76
C SER A 165 -14.76 -15.18 -17.72
N ALA A 166 -15.37 -15.83 -18.71
CA ALA A 166 -16.83 -15.94 -18.77
C ALA A 166 -17.44 -16.69 -17.57
N ASN A 167 -16.66 -17.55 -16.89
CA ASN A 167 -17.07 -18.26 -15.68
C ASN A 167 -16.80 -17.45 -14.39
N LEU A 168 -16.29 -16.22 -14.51
CA LEU A 168 -16.00 -15.31 -13.40
C LEU A 168 -15.03 -15.89 -12.36
N LYS A 169 -14.18 -16.81 -12.80
CA LYS A 169 -13.12 -17.45 -12.02
C LYS A 169 -11.84 -17.34 -12.80
N ASP A 170 -10.99 -16.41 -12.42
CA ASP A 170 -9.72 -16.15 -13.09
C ASP A 170 -8.57 -16.73 -12.29
N ASN A 171 -7.79 -17.58 -12.95
CA ASN A 171 -6.58 -18.15 -12.35
C ASN A 171 -5.39 -17.22 -12.59
N TYR A 172 -4.64 -17.01 -11.52
CA TYR A 172 -3.38 -16.30 -11.49
C TYR A 172 -2.30 -17.26 -11.00
N THR A 173 -1.27 -17.43 -11.82
CA THR A 173 -0.06 -18.15 -11.43
C THR A 173 0.94 -17.14 -10.94
N PHE A 174 1.46 -17.36 -9.75
CA PHE A 174 2.46 -16.51 -9.14
C PHE A 174 3.75 -17.29 -8.94
N LEU A 175 4.88 -16.70 -9.35
CA LEU A 175 6.21 -17.27 -9.21
C LEU A 175 6.93 -16.62 -8.03
N ASN A 176 7.50 -17.45 -7.15
CA ASN A 176 8.35 -17.00 -6.06
C ASN A 176 9.71 -16.57 -6.60
N ASN A 177 10.03 -15.28 -6.45
CA ASN A 177 11.34 -14.70 -6.75
C ASN A 177 12.05 -14.23 -5.47
N SER A 178 11.59 -14.68 -4.31
CA SER A 178 12.23 -14.38 -3.03
C SER A 178 13.61 -15.03 -2.94
N THR A 179 14.44 -14.58 -2.01
CA THR A 179 15.77 -15.16 -1.77
C THR A 179 15.68 -16.68 -1.58
N ALA A 180 16.61 -17.43 -2.19
CA ALA A 180 16.57 -18.89 -2.23
C ALA A 180 16.78 -19.55 -0.85
N GLY A 181 16.18 -20.73 -0.65
CA GLY A 181 16.37 -21.54 0.57
C GLY A 181 15.42 -21.17 1.71
N THR A 182 14.22 -20.70 1.37
CA THR A 182 13.37 -19.98 2.29
C THR A 182 11.93 -20.46 2.30
N VAL A 183 11.24 -20.30 3.43
CA VAL A 183 9.81 -20.61 3.54
C VAL A 183 9.02 -19.35 3.22
N VAL A 184 8.26 -19.41 2.13
CA VAL A 184 7.49 -18.27 1.63
C VAL A 184 6.00 -18.61 1.68
N THR A 185 5.20 -17.68 2.20
CA THR A 185 3.75 -17.77 2.24
C THR A 185 3.13 -16.54 1.58
N ALA A 186 2.04 -16.74 0.85
CA ALA A 186 1.23 -15.66 0.30
C ALA A 186 -0.13 -15.63 1.00
N ASN A 187 -0.48 -14.50 1.63
CA ASN A 187 -1.80 -14.24 2.18
C ASN A 187 -2.60 -13.39 1.19
N PHE A 188 -3.84 -13.78 0.90
CA PHE A 188 -4.76 -13.07 0.03
C PHE A 188 -5.85 -12.38 0.84
N TYR A 189 -6.07 -11.09 0.60
CA TYR A 189 -7.06 -10.26 1.25
C TYR A 189 -7.93 -9.57 0.21
N ASP A 190 -9.25 -9.71 0.34
CA ASP A 190 -10.20 -9.02 -0.51
C ASP A 190 -10.54 -7.67 0.10
N GLU A 191 -10.17 -6.62 -0.62
CA GLU A 191 -10.33 -5.24 -0.16
C GLU A 191 -11.78 -4.76 -0.23
N GLN A 192 -12.62 -5.41 -1.03
CA GLN A 192 -14.01 -5.01 -1.17
C GLN A 192 -14.85 -5.60 -0.04
N SER A 193 -14.67 -6.88 0.25
CA SER A 193 -15.38 -7.53 1.36
C SER A 193 -14.67 -7.38 2.70
N LEU A 194 -13.44 -6.84 2.70
CA LEU A 194 -12.56 -6.69 3.86
C LEU A 194 -12.27 -8.03 4.55
N LYS A 195 -12.15 -9.12 3.77
CA LYS A 195 -11.98 -10.49 4.27
C LYS A 195 -10.66 -11.10 3.82
N ASP A 196 -10.02 -11.81 4.74
CA ASP A 196 -8.94 -12.75 4.43
C ASP A 196 -9.51 -13.92 3.61
N LYS A 197 -8.83 -14.24 2.50
CA LYS A 197 -9.16 -15.30 1.54
C LYS A 197 -8.26 -16.52 1.69
N GLY A 198 -7.34 -16.47 2.65
CA GLY A 198 -6.48 -17.55 3.05
C GLY A 198 -5.01 -17.28 2.76
N THR A 199 -4.18 -18.14 3.34
CA THR A 199 -2.74 -18.18 3.12
C THR A 199 -2.36 -19.44 2.37
N ILE A 200 -1.56 -19.29 1.32
CA ILE A 200 -1.05 -20.39 0.49
C ILE A 200 0.47 -20.45 0.66
N PRO A 201 1.04 -21.56 1.16
CA PRO A 201 2.48 -21.74 1.20
C PRO A 201 3.03 -22.05 -0.20
N PHE A 202 4.22 -21.53 -0.51
CA PHE A 202 4.98 -21.95 -1.68
C PHE A 202 5.65 -23.31 -1.40
N THR A 203 5.03 -24.39 -1.87
CA THR A 203 5.61 -25.75 -1.82
C THR A 203 6.50 -26.06 -3.04
N GLY A 204 6.55 -25.14 -4.00
CA GLY A 204 7.39 -25.20 -5.20
C GLY A 204 7.75 -23.79 -5.66
N THR A 205 8.11 -23.64 -6.95
CA THR A 205 8.46 -22.33 -7.52
C THR A 205 7.26 -21.43 -7.74
N ASN A 206 6.04 -22.00 -7.85
CA ASN A 206 4.82 -21.24 -8.09
C ASN A 206 3.65 -21.68 -7.20
N ILE A 207 2.68 -20.79 -7.09
CA ILE A 207 1.34 -21.07 -6.54
C ILE A 207 0.29 -20.64 -7.56
N ASN A 208 -0.90 -21.23 -7.46
CA ASN A 208 -2.05 -20.80 -8.23
C ASN A 208 -3.11 -20.25 -7.28
N PHE A 209 -3.67 -19.11 -7.64
CA PHE A 209 -4.78 -18.48 -6.93
C PHE A 209 -5.94 -18.26 -7.91
N THR A 210 -7.15 -18.62 -7.50
CA THR A 210 -8.37 -18.38 -8.29
C THR A 210 -9.12 -17.21 -7.69
N ALA A 211 -9.12 -16.08 -8.39
CA ALA A 211 -9.91 -14.91 -8.00
C ALA A 211 -11.38 -15.12 -8.38
N ASP A 212 -12.28 -14.76 -7.47
CA ASP A 212 -13.73 -14.80 -7.69
C ASP A 212 -14.22 -13.50 -8.30
N THR A 213 -14.29 -13.39 -9.61
CA THR A 213 -14.68 -12.15 -10.28
C THR A 213 -16.20 -12.00 -10.45
N SER A 214 -16.99 -12.66 -9.60
CA SER A 214 -18.44 -12.73 -9.75
C SER A 214 -19.18 -11.45 -9.36
N ASN A 215 -18.53 -10.52 -8.66
CA ASN A 215 -19.09 -9.22 -8.33
C ASN A 215 -19.05 -8.25 -9.53
N LYS A 216 -20.09 -8.33 -10.37
CA LYS A 216 -20.21 -7.60 -11.65
C LYS A 216 -20.43 -6.09 -11.51
N ASP A 217 -20.88 -5.63 -10.35
CA ASP A 217 -21.37 -4.26 -10.16
C ASP A 217 -20.32 -3.30 -9.59
N ALA A 218 -19.12 -3.78 -9.27
CA ALA A 218 -18.13 -2.97 -8.56
C ALA A 218 -16.64 -3.26 -8.87
N GLY A 219 -16.30 -4.35 -9.57
CA GLY A 219 -14.93 -4.86 -9.63
C GLY A 219 -14.45 -5.31 -8.24
N GLU A 220 -13.74 -6.42 -8.13
CA GLU A 220 -13.09 -6.76 -6.86
C GLU A 220 -11.60 -6.47 -6.95
N LYS A 221 -11.05 -6.10 -5.79
CA LYS A 221 -9.63 -5.87 -5.61
C LYS A 221 -9.11 -6.85 -4.60
N PHE A 222 -8.05 -7.53 -4.97
CA PHE A 222 -7.33 -8.39 -4.08
C PHE A 222 -6.04 -7.69 -3.74
N ARG A 223 -5.74 -7.61 -2.45
CA ARG A 223 -4.39 -7.40 -1.97
C ARG A 223 -3.84 -8.76 -1.65
N PHE A 224 -2.55 -8.95 -1.87
CA PHE A 224 -1.89 -10.09 -1.28
C PHE A 224 -0.56 -9.66 -0.69
N GLY A 225 -0.27 -10.23 0.47
CA GLY A 225 0.97 -10.04 1.18
C GLY A 225 1.81 -11.29 1.07
N ILE A 226 3.10 -11.11 0.90
CA ILE A 226 4.06 -12.19 0.94
C ILE A 226 4.93 -11.94 2.14
N SER A 227 4.90 -12.91 3.05
CA SER A 227 5.80 -12.95 4.17
C SER A 227 6.77 -14.08 3.96
N HIS A 228 8.01 -13.78 4.30
CA HIS A 228 9.08 -14.74 4.37
C HIS A 228 9.28 -15.12 5.84
N ASP A 229 8.94 -16.36 6.20
CA ASP A 229 9.24 -16.90 7.52
C ASP A 229 10.58 -17.64 7.46
N ALA A 230 11.61 -17.08 8.11
CA ALA A 230 12.94 -17.66 8.08
C ALA A 230 13.03 -18.86 9.03
N GLN A 231 12.92 -20.06 8.47
CA GLN A 231 13.48 -21.27 9.09
C GLN A 231 14.21 -22.14 8.06
N THR A 232 15.52 -21.93 7.91
CA THR A 232 16.40 -22.88 7.20
C THR A 232 17.21 -23.78 8.14
N SER A 233 17.19 -23.54 9.47
CA SER A 233 17.75 -24.47 10.45
C SER A 233 17.03 -24.45 11.79
N ARG A 234 16.82 -25.62 12.39
CA ARG A 234 16.34 -25.84 13.78
C ARG A 234 17.28 -25.30 14.88
N LEU A 235 18.28 -24.51 14.51
CA LEU A 235 19.25 -23.88 15.39
C LEU A 235 19.08 -22.35 15.25
N ASN A 236 18.71 -21.70 16.35
CA ASN A 236 18.38 -20.28 16.47
C ASN A 236 19.61 -19.35 16.31
N TYR A 237 20.22 -19.33 15.14
CA TYR A 237 21.18 -18.29 14.81
C TYR A 237 20.70 -17.58 13.55
N THR A 238 20.33 -16.29 13.72
CA THR A 238 20.30 -15.30 12.65
C THR A 238 19.19 -15.39 11.59
N ASN A 239 17.94 -15.59 12.02
CA ASN A 239 16.81 -15.58 11.10
C ASN A 239 16.48 -14.12 10.74
N THR A 240 16.33 -13.80 9.46
CA THR A 240 15.91 -12.49 8.98
C THR A 240 14.59 -12.61 8.22
N SER A 241 13.66 -11.71 8.46
CA SER A 241 12.35 -11.65 7.81
C SER A 241 12.39 -10.72 6.60
N GLY A 242 11.42 -10.91 5.72
CA GLY A 242 11.16 -10.03 4.58
C GLY A 242 9.67 -10.02 4.28
N THR A 243 9.12 -8.85 3.97
CA THR A 243 7.74 -8.72 3.50
C THR A 243 7.68 -7.95 2.19
N THR A 244 6.75 -8.32 1.32
CA THR A 244 6.37 -7.57 0.12
C THR A 244 4.87 -7.69 -0.08
N GLU A 245 4.24 -6.67 -0.62
CA GLU A 245 2.81 -6.66 -0.93
C GLU A 245 2.60 -6.47 -2.43
N GLY A 246 1.51 -7.01 -2.95
CA GLY A 246 1.06 -6.77 -4.31
C GLY A 246 -0.45 -6.59 -4.35
N SER A 247 -0.97 -6.09 -5.47
CA SER A 247 -2.40 -6.08 -5.71
C SER A 247 -2.75 -6.83 -6.99
N LEU A 248 -3.94 -7.39 -6.98
CA LEU A 248 -4.59 -7.99 -8.11
C LEU A 248 -5.89 -7.22 -8.40
N ASP A 249 -5.94 -6.58 -9.57
CA ASP A 249 -7.05 -5.72 -9.99
C ASP A 249 -7.69 -6.27 -11.29
N TYR A 250 -9.02 -6.26 -11.37
CA TYR A 250 -9.74 -6.66 -12.58
C TYR A 250 -11.07 -5.91 -12.75
N GLU A 251 -11.51 -5.74 -13.99
CA GLU A 251 -12.78 -5.08 -14.33
C GLU A 251 -13.78 -6.11 -14.86
N THR A 252 -14.99 -6.13 -14.28
CA THR A 252 -16.06 -7.07 -14.63
C THR A 252 -17.14 -6.44 -15.52
N THR A 253 -17.11 -5.11 -15.70
CA THR A 253 -18.16 -4.37 -16.41
C THR A 253 -17.80 -4.18 -17.88
N LEU A 254 -18.55 -4.84 -18.78
CA LEU A 254 -18.54 -4.49 -20.20
C LEU A 254 -19.17 -3.10 -20.37
N PRO A 255 -18.63 -2.20 -21.21
CA PRO A 255 -19.23 -0.89 -21.43
C PRO A 255 -20.62 -1.04 -22.06
N SER A 256 -21.68 -0.93 -21.26
CA SER A 256 -23.01 -0.62 -21.78
C SER A 256 -23.05 0.84 -22.21
N HIS A 257 -23.57 1.11 -23.40
CA HIS A 257 -23.68 2.45 -23.98
C HIS A 257 -24.62 3.40 -23.20
N THR A 258 -25.33 2.91 -22.18
CA THR A 258 -26.47 3.62 -21.56
C THR A 258 -26.30 3.98 -20.08
N ASP A 259 -25.19 3.63 -19.41
CA ASP A 259 -25.00 3.94 -17.99
C ASP A 259 -23.91 5.02 -17.74
N PRO A 260 -24.31 6.28 -17.49
CA PRO A 260 -23.39 7.38 -17.20
C PRO A 260 -22.92 7.43 -15.73
N TYR A 261 -23.52 6.65 -14.81
CA TYR A 261 -23.22 6.71 -13.37
C TYR A 261 -22.20 5.64 -12.97
N ARG A 262 -20.99 5.74 -13.53
CA ARG A 262 -19.86 4.87 -13.18
C ARG A 262 -19.34 5.24 -11.78
N LYS A 263 -19.44 4.31 -10.82
CA LYS A 263 -18.88 4.45 -9.45
C LYS A 263 -17.38 4.80 -9.44
N PHE A 264 -16.67 4.52 -10.53
CA PHE A 264 -15.29 4.94 -10.76
C PHE A 264 -15.19 5.70 -12.08
N GLN A 265 -15.66 6.95 -12.07
CA GLN A 265 -15.72 7.76 -13.29
C GLN A 265 -14.37 7.95 -13.99
N ASP A 266 -13.19 7.66 -13.41
CA ASP A 266 -11.91 7.72 -14.16
C ASP A 266 -10.89 6.63 -13.79
N ALA A 267 -11.35 5.41 -13.51
CA ALA A 267 -10.56 4.20 -13.81
C ALA A 267 -10.95 3.75 -15.22
N ARG A 268 -10.89 4.69 -16.17
CA ARG A 268 -11.49 4.53 -17.49
C ARG A 268 -10.51 3.74 -18.35
N ARG A 269 -10.80 2.45 -18.43
CA ARG A 269 -10.53 1.54 -19.55
C ARG A 269 -9.29 0.69 -19.36
N CYS A 270 -9.41 -0.50 -19.93
CA CYS A 270 -8.39 -1.50 -20.20
C CYS A 270 -7.09 -1.00 -20.86
N TYR A 271 -7.00 0.27 -21.30
CA TYR A 271 -5.78 0.89 -21.83
C TYR A 271 -4.92 1.55 -20.73
N ASP A 272 -5.44 1.70 -19.51
CA ASP A 272 -4.66 2.15 -18.34
C ASP A 272 -3.87 1.00 -17.68
N PHE A 273 -3.99 -0.22 -18.21
CA PHE A 273 -3.26 -1.43 -17.80
C PHE A 273 -2.06 -1.74 -18.72
N TYR A 274 -1.93 -1.04 -19.86
CA TYR A 274 -0.90 -1.26 -20.89
C TYR A 274 0.04 -0.06 -21.03
#